data_AF-A0A6L8VNB7-F1
#
_entry.id   AF-A0A6L8VNB7-F1
#
_cell.length_a   1.000
_cell.length_b   1.000
_cell.length_c   1.000
_cell.angle_alpha   90.00
_cell.angle_beta   90.00
_cell.angle_gamma   90.00
#
_symmetry.space_group_name_H-M   'P 1'
#
loop_
_entity.id
_entity.type
_entity.pdbx_description
1 polymer ?
#
loop_
_entity_poly.entity_id
_entity_poly.type
_entity_poly.pdbx_seq_one_letter_code
_entity_poly.pdbx_strand_id
1 'polypeptide(L)'
;MPVQMPLANLTLPPVALHDAAAVSALWSFPDLDTGTLCHHAKILGEAGERFVDSMLLRLGLLPLALPEHSSADRLVLHPSAVLKLQIKTATAHRANAWHFNISKGYNHSPGGLRPYAAGDFDLLALVVLPENVVRFSRDRRSSQRIMRSEIAGLRADPRASLEEAMLALGLAAPAPPDIGLAALEGPALIP
;
A
#
# COMPACT_ATOMS: atom_id res chain seq x y z
N MET A 1 -16.38 -33.48 15.19
CA MET A 1 -15.95 -32.14 14.78
C MET A 1 -14.58 -31.88 15.37
N PRO A 2 -13.59 -31.40 14.61
CA PRO A 2 -12.33 -30.99 15.20
C PRO A 2 -12.57 -29.81 16.15
N VAL A 3 -12.11 -29.91 17.40
CA VAL A 3 -12.13 -28.82 18.38
C VAL A 3 -10.72 -28.24 18.41
N GLN A 4 -10.59 -26.94 18.18
CA GLN A 4 -9.32 -26.26 18.36
C GLN A 4 -8.96 -26.27 19.86
N MET A 5 -7.86 -26.91 20.21
CA MET A 5 -7.34 -26.84 21.58
C MET A 5 -6.80 -25.43 21.85
N PRO A 6 -7.05 -24.86 23.04
CA PRO A 6 -6.43 -23.60 23.42
C PRO A 6 -4.90 -23.75 23.39
N LEU A 7 -4.20 -22.73 22.92
CA LEU A 7 -2.74 -22.73 22.94
C LEU A 7 -2.27 -22.71 24.40
N ALA A 8 -1.48 -23.71 24.78
CA ALA A 8 -0.99 -23.83 26.15
C ALA A 8 -0.19 -22.58 26.56
N ASN A 9 -0.46 -22.07 27.78
CA ASN A 9 0.22 -20.93 28.39
C ASN A 9 0.06 -19.58 27.65
N LEU A 10 -0.91 -19.45 26.75
CA LEU A 10 -1.29 -18.18 26.17
C LEU A 10 -2.65 -17.75 26.73
N THR A 11 -2.62 -16.78 27.65
CA THR A 11 -3.82 -16.01 27.98
C THR A 11 -4.09 -15.10 26.79
N LEU A 12 -5.22 -15.28 26.13
CA LEU A 12 -5.63 -14.33 25.10
C LEU A 12 -5.73 -12.96 25.77
N PRO A 13 -4.98 -11.93 25.30
CA PRO A 13 -5.29 -10.58 25.73
C PRO A 13 -6.77 -10.35 25.40
N PRO A 14 -7.51 -9.58 26.22
CA PRO A 14 -8.84 -9.15 25.81
C PRO A 14 -8.67 -8.46 24.46
N VAL A 15 -9.10 -9.15 23.40
CA VAL A 15 -9.10 -8.57 22.07
C VAL A 15 -10.16 -7.50 22.22
N ALA A 16 -9.75 -6.23 22.18
CA ALA A 16 -10.64 -5.12 21.98
C ALA A 16 -11.19 -5.24 20.55
N LEU A 17 -12.01 -6.27 20.32
CA LEU A 17 -12.95 -6.28 19.24
C LEU A 17 -13.81 -5.06 19.54
N HIS A 18 -13.59 -3.97 18.80
CA HIS A 18 -14.64 -2.97 18.61
C HIS A 18 -15.92 -3.77 18.42
N ASP A 19 -16.93 -3.57 19.29
CA ASP A 19 -18.24 -4.24 19.30
C ASP A 19 -18.35 -5.44 18.34
N ALA A 20 -18.48 -6.68 18.85
CA ALA A 20 -18.49 -7.89 18.02
C ALA A 20 -19.42 -7.78 16.77
N ALA A 21 -20.51 -7.01 16.86
CA ALA A 21 -21.35 -6.66 15.71
C ALA A 21 -20.60 -5.87 14.62
N ALA A 22 -19.81 -4.86 14.97
CA ALA A 22 -18.97 -4.07 14.07
C ALA A 22 -17.89 -4.91 13.36
N VAL A 23 -17.27 -5.88 14.04
CA VAL A 23 -16.30 -6.80 13.38
C VAL A 23 -16.99 -7.74 12.39
N SER A 24 -18.17 -8.27 12.76
CA SER A 24 -18.95 -9.12 11.84
C SER A 24 -19.42 -8.36 10.60
N ALA A 25 -19.66 -7.04 10.71
CA ALA A 25 -20.07 -6.22 9.58
C ALA A 25 -19.04 -6.21 8.44
N LEU A 26 -17.73 -6.27 8.75
CA LEU A 26 -16.67 -6.29 7.74
C LEU A 26 -16.65 -7.57 6.88
N TRP A 27 -17.32 -8.64 7.31
CA TRP A 27 -17.36 -9.90 6.56
C TRP A 27 -18.14 -9.79 5.25
N SER A 28 -19.03 -8.81 5.15
CA SER A 28 -19.77 -8.53 3.92
C SER A 28 -18.99 -7.67 2.92
N PHE A 29 -17.74 -7.29 3.20
CA PHE A 29 -16.93 -6.52 2.28
C PHE A 29 -16.76 -7.25 0.93
N PRO A 30 -16.95 -6.58 -0.23
CA PRO A 30 -17.04 -5.12 -0.41
C PRO A 30 -18.45 -4.51 -0.29
N ASP A 31 -19.48 -5.32 -0.09
CA ASP A 31 -20.88 -4.92 -0.07
C ASP A 31 -21.28 -4.35 1.31
N LEU A 32 -20.70 -3.19 1.64
CA LEU A 32 -20.95 -2.46 2.89
C LEU A 32 -21.67 -1.15 2.62
N ASP A 33 -22.53 -0.73 3.54
CA ASP A 33 -23.11 0.62 3.49
C ASP A 33 -22.07 1.70 3.83
N THR A 34 -22.39 2.94 3.44
CA THR A 34 -21.49 4.09 3.64
C THR A 34 -21.15 4.33 5.12
N GLY A 35 -22.09 4.07 6.04
CA GLY A 35 -21.87 4.23 7.47
C GLY A 35 -20.81 3.27 8.00
N THR A 36 -20.93 1.99 7.64
CA THR A 36 -19.93 0.97 7.97
C THR A 36 -18.57 1.27 7.34
N LEU A 37 -18.54 1.68 6.06
CA LEU A 37 -17.30 2.06 5.40
C LEU A 37 -16.59 3.24 6.09
N CYS A 38 -17.35 4.26 6.50
CA CYS A 38 -16.80 5.41 7.22
C CYS A 38 -16.32 5.02 8.63
N HIS A 39 -17.10 4.21 9.34
CA HIS A 39 -16.74 3.74 10.69
C HIS A 39 -15.44 2.94 10.68
N HIS A 40 -15.25 2.09 9.68
CA HIS A 40 -14.06 1.24 9.52
C HIS A 40 -13.01 1.80 8.55
N ALA A 41 -13.05 3.10 8.22
CA ALA A 41 -12.16 3.69 7.21
C ALA A 41 -10.67 3.49 7.54
N LYS A 42 -10.29 3.51 8.83
CA LYS A 42 -8.90 3.32 9.27
C LYS A 42 -8.40 1.89 8.98
N ILE A 43 -9.16 0.87 9.37
CA ILE A 43 -8.77 -0.54 9.16
C ILE A 43 -8.80 -0.91 7.67
N LEU A 44 -9.75 -0.37 6.90
CA LEU A 44 -9.79 -0.54 5.44
C LEU A 44 -8.62 0.18 4.75
N GLY A 45 -8.22 1.34 5.25
CA GLY A 45 -7.00 2.04 4.86
C GLY A 45 -5.78 1.16 5.07
N GLU A 46 -5.59 0.63 6.29
CA GLU A 46 -4.48 -0.27 6.62
C GLU A 46 -4.51 -1.55 5.77
N ALA A 47 -5.67 -2.14 5.53
CA ALA A 47 -5.80 -3.30 4.64
C ALA A 47 -5.29 -3.00 3.22
N GLY A 48 -5.57 -1.80 2.70
CA GLY A 48 -5.00 -1.35 1.43
C GLY A 48 -3.48 -1.19 1.48
N GLU A 49 -2.92 -0.68 2.58
CA GLU A 49 -1.46 -0.61 2.75
C GLU A 49 -0.82 -1.99 2.80
N ARG A 50 -1.42 -2.96 3.51
CA ARG A 50 -0.94 -4.35 3.57
C ARG A 50 -1.01 -5.04 2.21
N PHE A 51 -2.03 -4.73 1.42
CA PHE A 51 -2.13 -5.21 0.05
C PHE A 51 -0.98 -4.68 -0.81
N VAL A 52 -0.65 -3.39 -0.70
CA VAL A 52 0.51 -2.80 -1.38
C VAL A 52 1.83 -3.42 -0.90
N ASP A 53 1.98 -3.63 0.41
CA ASP A 53 3.18 -4.29 0.95
C ASP A 53 3.35 -5.69 0.34
N SER A 54 2.27 -6.49 0.29
CA SER A 54 2.24 -7.80 -0.37
C SER A 54 2.60 -7.73 -1.85
N MET A 55 2.15 -6.69 -2.57
CA MET A 55 2.48 -6.47 -3.97
C MET A 55 3.97 -6.17 -4.17
N LEU A 56 4.52 -5.23 -3.39
CA LEU A 56 5.92 -4.82 -3.48
C LEU A 56 6.87 -5.98 -3.15
N LEU A 57 6.57 -6.75 -2.09
CA LEU A 57 7.37 -7.92 -1.71
C LEU A 57 7.40 -8.98 -2.82
N ARG A 58 6.28 -9.23 -3.49
CA ARG A 58 6.21 -10.14 -4.66
C ARG A 58 7.05 -9.67 -5.84
N LEU A 59 7.32 -8.37 -5.92
CA LEU A 59 8.16 -7.75 -6.94
C LEU A 59 9.61 -7.55 -6.47
N GLY A 60 9.98 -8.10 -5.31
CA GLY A 60 11.35 -8.04 -4.78
C GLY A 60 11.73 -6.70 -4.15
N LEU A 61 10.75 -5.83 -3.88
CA LEU A 61 10.96 -4.53 -3.21
C LEU A 61 10.63 -4.65 -1.73
N LEU A 62 11.44 -4.02 -0.87
CA LEU A 62 11.22 -4.02 0.57
C LEU A 62 10.50 -2.74 1.02
N PRO A 63 9.21 -2.81 1.41
CA PRO A 63 8.51 -1.72 2.05
C PRO A 63 8.82 -1.66 3.55
N LEU A 64 9.04 -0.46 4.09
CA LEU A 64 9.17 -0.18 5.51
C LEU A 64 8.07 0.79 5.94
N ALA A 65 7.31 0.42 6.98
CA ALA A 65 6.26 1.28 7.54
C ALA A 65 6.84 2.56 8.14
N LEU A 66 6.24 3.70 7.77
CA LEU A 66 6.51 4.98 8.41
C LEU A 66 5.50 5.23 9.55
N PRO A 67 5.86 6.04 10.56
CA PRO A 67 4.91 6.47 11.59
C PRO A 67 3.71 7.20 11.00
N GLU A 68 2.53 7.06 11.61
CA GLU A 68 1.24 7.57 11.10
C GLU A 68 1.22 9.08 10.76
N HIS A 69 2.07 9.88 11.41
CA HIS A 69 2.12 11.33 11.19
C HIS A 69 3.09 11.75 10.08
N SER A 70 3.67 10.78 9.36
CA SER A 70 4.57 11.02 8.24
C SER A 70 3.80 11.54 7.02
N SER A 71 4.51 12.16 6.08
CA SER A 71 3.92 12.63 4.81
C SER A 71 3.71 11.52 3.77
N ALA A 72 4.13 10.29 4.10
CA ALA A 72 4.05 9.08 3.29
C ALA A 72 3.85 7.88 4.22
N ASP A 73 3.31 6.78 3.71
CA ASP A 73 2.96 5.61 4.52
C ASP A 73 4.09 4.58 4.54
N ARG A 74 4.92 4.53 3.48
CA ARG A 74 6.05 3.61 3.35
C ARG A 74 7.32 4.28 2.85
N LEU A 75 8.46 3.73 3.24
CA LEU A 75 9.70 3.80 2.47
C LEU A 75 9.83 2.52 1.64
N VAL A 76 10.21 2.64 0.37
CA VAL A 76 10.50 1.50 -0.50
C VAL A 76 11.98 1.53 -0.83
N LEU A 77 12.69 0.45 -0.45
CA LEU A 77 14.10 0.32 -0.75
C LEU A 77 14.28 -0.16 -2.19
N HIS A 78 14.90 0.68 -3.01
CA HIS A 78 15.33 0.37 -4.36
C HIS A 78 16.89 0.33 -4.38
N PRO A 79 17.54 -0.52 -5.20
CA PRO A 79 19.01 -0.60 -5.21
C PRO A 79 19.74 0.74 -5.41
N SER A 80 19.12 1.66 -6.15
CA SER A 80 19.68 2.99 -6.46
C SER A 80 19.07 4.15 -5.67
N ALA A 81 18.04 3.92 -4.84
CA ALA A 81 17.30 4.99 -4.16
C ALA A 81 16.44 4.50 -2.99
N VAL A 82 16.06 5.41 -2.09
CA VAL A 82 14.98 5.18 -1.13
C VAL A 82 13.80 6.05 -1.53
N LEU A 83 12.64 5.43 -1.76
CA LEU A 83 11.44 6.11 -2.26
C LEU A 83 10.41 6.26 -1.15
N LYS A 84 9.84 7.45 -0.99
CA LYS A 84 8.64 7.65 -0.15
C LYS A 84 7.39 7.30 -0.95
N LEU A 85 6.58 6.38 -0.44
CA LEU A 85 5.34 5.93 -1.05
C LEU A 85 4.16 6.35 -0.17
N GLN A 86 3.28 7.17 -0.74
CA GLN A 86 1.95 7.41 -0.18
C GLN A 86 0.98 6.40 -0.78
N ILE A 87 0.08 5.87 0.04
CA ILE A 87 -0.94 4.91 -0.32
C ILE A 87 -2.31 5.58 -0.09
N LYS A 88 -3.23 5.39 -1.02
CA LYS A 88 -4.64 5.81 -0.87
C LYS A 88 -5.54 4.67 -1.29
N THR A 89 -6.51 4.36 -0.45
CA THR A 89 -7.42 3.24 -0.62
C THR A 89 -8.82 3.73 -0.96
N ALA A 90 -9.39 3.19 -2.03
CA ALA A 90 -10.79 3.35 -2.38
C ALA A 90 -11.53 2.03 -2.16
N THR A 91 -12.63 2.10 -1.44
CA THR A 91 -13.48 0.95 -1.07
C THR A 91 -14.80 0.92 -1.83
N ALA A 92 -15.17 2.01 -2.49
CA ALA A 92 -16.38 2.13 -3.28
C ALA A 92 -16.11 2.91 -4.58
N HIS A 93 -16.83 2.57 -5.64
CA HIS A 93 -16.82 3.33 -6.89
C HIS A 93 -18.00 4.30 -6.94
N ARG A 94 -17.87 5.32 -7.78
CA ARG A 94 -18.97 6.23 -8.15
C ARG A 94 -19.07 6.25 -9.67
N ALA A 95 -20.25 5.97 -10.21
CA ALA A 95 -20.46 5.75 -11.64
C ALA A 95 -19.53 4.66 -12.19
N ASN A 96 -18.56 4.99 -13.03
CA ASN A 96 -17.65 4.02 -13.66
C ASN A 96 -16.20 4.11 -13.16
N ALA A 97 -15.95 4.75 -12.01
CA ALA A 97 -14.59 4.94 -11.49
C ALA A 97 -14.49 4.96 -9.97
N TRP A 98 -13.32 4.56 -9.47
CA TRP A 98 -12.87 4.80 -8.11
C TRP A 98 -12.14 6.14 -8.07
N HIS A 99 -12.48 6.97 -7.09
CA HIS A 99 -11.97 8.34 -6.98
C HIS A 99 -11.07 8.46 -5.76
N PHE A 100 -9.99 9.21 -5.93
CA PHE A 100 -8.98 9.44 -4.90
C PHE A 100 -8.75 10.94 -4.74
N ASN A 101 -8.76 11.40 -3.49
CA ASN A 101 -8.37 12.76 -3.14
C ASN A 101 -6.97 12.73 -2.50
N ILE A 102 -6.03 13.40 -3.15
CA ILE A 102 -4.61 13.42 -2.79
C ILE A 102 -4.33 14.72 -2.05
N SER A 103 -4.72 14.73 -0.78
CA SER A 103 -4.58 15.87 0.12
C SER A 103 -4.12 15.43 1.51
N LYS A 104 -3.44 16.33 2.22
CA LYS A 104 -3.01 16.20 3.62
C LYS A 104 -3.98 16.94 4.54
N GLY A 105 -4.19 16.41 5.73
CA GLY A 105 -5.04 17.02 6.76
C GLY A 105 -6.49 16.53 6.73
N TYR A 106 -7.26 16.94 7.74
CA TYR A 106 -8.68 16.62 7.88
C TYR A 106 -9.50 17.92 7.96
N ASN A 107 -10.78 17.86 7.56
CA ASN A 107 -11.66 19.03 7.46
C ASN A 107 -11.80 19.84 8.77
N HIS A 108 -11.54 19.22 9.93
CA HIS A 108 -11.64 19.86 11.25
C HIS A 108 -10.28 20.25 11.84
N SER A 109 -9.19 20.17 11.07
CA SER A 109 -7.88 20.62 11.52
C SER A 109 -7.73 22.14 11.39
N PRO A 110 -6.97 22.81 12.26
CA PRO A 110 -6.71 24.25 12.14
C PRO A 110 -6.11 24.65 10.79
N GLY A 111 -5.51 23.70 10.08
CA GLY A 111 -4.89 23.91 8.78
C GLY A 111 -5.72 23.52 7.56
N GLY A 112 -6.89 22.89 7.74
CA GLY A 112 -7.74 22.38 6.66
C GLY A 112 -7.08 21.29 5.80
N LEU A 113 -7.71 20.97 4.67
CA LEU A 113 -7.13 20.13 3.62
C LEU A 113 -6.08 20.93 2.83
N ARG A 114 -4.89 20.38 2.67
CA ARG A 114 -3.77 20.99 1.94
C ARG A 114 -3.25 20.06 0.86
N PRO A 115 -2.76 20.58 -0.28
CA PRO A 115 -2.04 19.76 -1.25
C PRO A 115 -0.72 19.26 -0.67
N TYR A 116 -0.25 18.11 -1.15
CA TYR A 116 1.08 17.62 -0.83
C TYR A 116 2.16 18.45 -1.52
N ALA A 117 3.25 18.71 -0.81
CA ALA A 117 4.42 19.40 -1.35
C ALA A 117 5.28 18.47 -2.21
N ALA A 118 6.17 19.05 -3.03
CA ALA A 118 7.01 18.31 -3.96
C ALA A 118 7.96 17.28 -3.31
N GLY A 119 8.21 17.41 -2.01
CA GLY A 119 9.03 16.50 -1.22
C GLY A 119 8.25 15.64 -0.23
N ASP A 120 6.91 15.59 -0.27
CA ASP A 120 6.15 14.81 0.71
C ASP A 120 6.22 13.29 0.44
N PHE A 121 6.11 12.89 -0.84
CA PHE A 121 6.26 11.50 -1.31
C PHE A 121 6.76 11.48 -2.76
N ASP A 122 7.45 10.41 -3.16
CA ASP A 122 8.00 10.22 -4.51
C ASP A 122 7.03 9.44 -5.41
N LEU A 123 6.33 8.47 -4.81
CA LEU A 123 5.35 7.61 -5.46
C LEU A 123 4.00 7.65 -4.74
N LEU A 124 2.95 7.41 -5.52
CA LEU A 124 1.58 7.24 -5.05
C LEU A 124 1.06 5.87 -5.48
N ALA A 125 0.53 5.10 -4.54
CA ALA A 125 -0.21 3.87 -4.79
C ALA A 125 -1.71 4.12 -4.59
N LEU A 126 -2.49 3.91 -5.65
CA LEU A 126 -3.95 4.01 -5.63
C LEU A 126 -4.55 2.62 -5.61
N VAL A 127 -5.08 2.23 -4.45
CA VAL A 127 -5.61 0.88 -4.20
C VAL A 127 -7.10 0.88 -4.44
N VAL A 128 -7.57 0.00 -5.32
CA VAL A 128 -8.98 -0.36 -5.43
C VAL A 128 -9.16 -1.66 -4.67
N LEU A 129 -9.50 -1.54 -3.39
CA LEU A 129 -9.48 -2.66 -2.45
C LEU A 129 -10.49 -3.78 -2.82
N PRO A 130 -11.74 -3.49 -3.24
CA PRO A 130 -12.68 -4.52 -3.67
C PRO A 130 -12.18 -5.37 -4.84
N GLU A 131 -11.34 -4.80 -5.70
CA GLU A 131 -10.86 -5.44 -6.92
C GLU A 131 -9.48 -6.08 -6.75
N ASN A 132 -8.84 -5.86 -5.59
CA ASN A 132 -7.46 -6.23 -5.28
C ASN A 132 -6.48 -5.76 -6.38
N VAL A 133 -6.57 -4.50 -6.77
CA VAL A 133 -5.63 -3.89 -7.73
C VAL A 133 -5.03 -2.60 -7.17
N VAL A 134 -3.83 -2.29 -7.63
CA VAL A 134 -3.12 -1.05 -7.33
C VAL A 134 -2.63 -0.43 -8.63
N ARG A 135 -2.79 0.89 -8.76
CA ARG A 135 -2.08 1.69 -9.78
C ARG A 135 -1.02 2.53 -9.09
N PHE A 136 0.23 2.35 -9.48
CA PHE A 136 1.31 3.23 -9.06
C PHE A 136 1.40 4.45 -9.98
N SER A 137 1.81 5.59 -9.44
CA SER A 137 1.96 6.82 -10.21
C SER A 137 2.93 7.79 -9.54
N ARG A 138 3.58 8.62 -10.35
CA ARG A 138 4.28 9.83 -9.89
C ARG A 138 3.37 11.07 -9.89
N ASP A 139 2.19 11.00 -10.53
CA ASP A 139 1.28 12.13 -10.61
C ASP A 139 0.77 12.52 -9.21
N ARG A 140 0.89 13.81 -8.87
CA ARG A 140 0.49 14.39 -7.58
C ARG A 140 -0.75 15.26 -7.68
N ARG A 141 -1.47 15.24 -8.80
CA ARG A 141 -2.77 15.93 -8.93
C ARG A 141 -3.67 15.52 -7.76
N SER A 142 -4.34 16.53 -7.19
CA SER A 142 -5.21 16.37 -6.01
C SER A 142 -6.42 15.47 -6.28
N SER A 143 -6.83 15.31 -7.53
CA SER A 143 -7.88 14.38 -7.92
C SER A 143 -7.34 13.35 -8.89
N GLN A 144 -7.47 12.08 -8.52
CA GLN A 144 -7.17 10.95 -9.38
C GLN A 144 -8.34 10.00 -9.44
N ARG A 145 -8.38 9.23 -10.52
CA ARG A 145 -9.38 8.17 -10.70
C ARG A 145 -8.76 6.93 -11.33
N ILE A 146 -9.39 5.79 -11.09
CA ILE A 146 -9.17 4.54 -11.82
C ILE A 146 -10.53 4.14 -12.38
N MET A 147 -10.60 4.02 -13.70
CA MET A 147 -11.81 3.59 -14.40
C MET A 147 -12.02 2.09 -14.24
N ARG A 148 -13.28 1.65 -14.27
CA ARG A 148 -13.64 0.24 -14.27
C ARG A 148 -13.05 -0.54 -15.43
N SER A 149 -12.89 0.09 -16.59
CA SER A 149 -12.23 -0.50 -17.75
C SER A 149 -10.74 -0.78 -17.54
N GLU A 150 -10.07 -0.10 -16.60
CA GLU A 150 -8.64 -0.30 -16.33
C GLU A 150 -8.36 -1.51 -15.43
N ILE A 151 -9.36 -1.97 -14.67
CA ILE A 151 -9.19 -3.01 -13.63
C ILE A 151 -8.64 -4.31 -14.21
N ALA A 152 -9.14 -4.75 -15.37
CA ALA A 152 -8.68 -5.98 -16.00
C ALA A 152 -7.19 -5.91 -16.36
N GLY A 153 -6.73 -4.75 -16.88
CA GLY A 153 -5.32 -4.54 -17.20
C GLY A 153 -4.44 -4.49 -15.96
N LEU A 154 -4.84 -3.74 -14.94
CA LEU A 154 -4.11 -3.64 -13.66
C LEU A 154 -3.99 -5.00 -12.94
N ARG A 155 -5.00 -5.88 -13.09
CA ARG A 155 -4.96 -7.24 -12.55
C ARG A 155 -4.05 -8.17 -13.35
N ALA A 156 -4.05 -8.04 -14.67
CA ALA A 156 -3.25 -8.87 -15.57
C ALA A 156 -1.75 -8.56 -15.44
N ASP A 157 -1.40 -7.28 -15.30
CA ASP A 157 -0.02 -6.85 -15.10
C ASP A 157 0.06 -5.76 -14.01
N PRO A 158 0.14 -6.17 -12.73
CA PRO A 158 0.21 -5.23 -11.62
C PRO A 158 1.59 -4.54 -11.51
N ARG A 159 2.60 -4.98 -12.29
CA ARG A 159 3.96 -4.42 -12.28
C ARG A 159 4.08 -3.22 -13.22
N ALA A 160 3.37 -3.23 -14.35
CA ALA A 160 3.49 -2.21 -15.40
C ALA A 160 3.45 -0.76 -14.89
N SER A 161 2.44 -0.42 -14.07
CA SER A 161 2.30 0.95 -13.55
C SER A 161 3.42 1.34 -12.57
N LEU A 162 4.03 0.37 -11.87
CA LEU A 162 5.17 0.62 -10.99
C LEU A 162 6.42 0.91 -11.80
N GLU A 163 6.70 0.12 -12.83
CA GLU A 163 7.83 0.33 -13.75
C GLU A 163 7.73 1.68 -14.44
N GLU A 164 6.54 2.05 -14.93
CA GLU A 164 6.30 3.37 -15.53
C GLU A 164 6.59 4.50 -14.53
N ALA A 165 6.12 4.38 -13.29
CA ALA A 165 6.33 5.39 -12.26
C ALA A 165 7.80 5.49 -11.82
N MET A 166 8.52 4.36 -11.73
CA MET A 166 9.96 4.32 -11.44
C MET A 166 10.78 4.91 -12.59
N LEU A 167 10.45 4.57 -13.84
CA LEU A 167 11.10 5.13 -15.02
C LEU A 167 10.93 6.65 -15.07
N ALA A 168 9.73 7.15 -14.74
CA ALA A 168 9.48 8.58 -14.63
C ALA A 168 10.34 9.26 -13.53
N LEU A 169 10.85 8.51 -12.54
CA LEU A 169 11.83 8.98 -11.53
C LEU A 169 13.29 8.83 -12.00
N GLY A 170 13.53 8.28 -13.19
CA GLY A 170 14.88 7.95 -13.69
C GLY A 170 15.45 6.67 -13.09
N LEU A 171 14.60 5.80 -12.54
CA LEU A 171 14.99 4.51 -11.95
C LEU A 171 14.63 3.37 -12.92
N ALA A 172 15.56 2.45 -13.11
CA ALA A 172 15.30 1.21 -13.81
C ALA A 172 14.50 0.24 -12.91
N ALA A 173 13.99 -0.85 -13.51
CA ALA A 173 13.45 -1.95 -12.72
C ALA A 173 14.53 -2.49 -11.77
N PRO A 174 14.15 -2.97 -10.56
CA PRO A 174 15.11 -3.55 -9.62
C PRO A 174 15.80 -4.75 -10.27
N ALA A 175 17.09 -4.61 -10.54
CA ALA A 175 17.96 -5.72 -10.90
C ALA A 175 18.70 -6.18 -9.64
N PRO A 176 19.12 -7.46 -9.55
CA PRO A 176 20.07 -7.87 -8.55
C PRO A 176 21.29 -6.92 -8.62
N PRO A 177 21.88 -6.52 -7.48
CA PRO A 177 23.15 -5.83 -7.52
C PRO A 177 24.13 -6.69 -8.33
N ASP A 178 24.85 -6.06 -9.25
CA ASP A 178 25.94 -6.73 -9.97
C ASP A 178 27.03 -7.03 -8.94
N ILE A 179 26.92 -8.19 -8.28
CA ILE A 179 27.93 -8.68 -7.36
C ILE A 179 29.06 -9.15 -8.27
N GLY A 180 29.93 -8.21 -8.66
CA GLY A 180 31.10 -8.53 -9.46
C GLY A 180 31.78 -9.76 -8.87
N LEU A 181 31.95 -10.79 -9.70
CA LEU A 181 32.57 -12.08 -9.34
C LEU A 181 33.95 -11.93 -8.66
N ALA A 182 34.53 -10.74 -8.68
CA ALA A 182 35.81 -10.39 -8.07
C ALA A 182 35.84 -10.48 -6.53
N ALA A 183 34.69 -10.52 -5.83
CA ALA A 183 34.67 -10.59 -4.37
C ALA A 183 34.77 -12.02 -3.79
N LEU A 184 34.78 -13.06 -4.64
CA LEU A 184 34.88 -14.46 -4.21
C LEU A 184 36.29 -15.06 -4.33
N GLU A 185 37.28 -14.33 -4.85
CA GLU A 185 38.68 -14.76 -4.81
C GLU A 185 39.34 -14.27 -3.51
N GLY A 186 39.07 -14.98 -2.41
CA GLY A 186 39.92 -14.90 -1.22
C GLY A 186 41.33 -15.42 -1.54
N PRO A 187 42.38 -14.89 -0.87
CA PRO A 187 43.75 -15.28 -1.17
C PRO A 187 43.95 -16.78 -0.91
N ALA A 188 44.45 -17.48 -1.93
CA ALA A 188 44.85 -18.88 -1.84
C ALA A 188 45.82 -19.07 -0.66
N LEU A 189 45.43 -19.93 0.29
CA LEU A 189 46.34 -20.45 1.30
C LEU A 189 47.47 -21.21 0.60
N ILE A 190 48.68 -20.64 0.68
CA ILE A 190 49.93 -21.27 0.25
C ILE A 190 50.25 -22.40 1.25
N PRO A 191 50.71 -23.58 0.79
CA PRO A 191 50.84 -24.81 1.58
C PRO A 191 51.84 -24.75 2.74
#